data_AF-R4FJ95-F1
#
_entry.id   AF-R4FJ95-F1
#
_cell.length_a   1.000
_cell.length_b   1.000
_cell.length_c   1.000
_cell.angle_alpha   90.00
_cell.angle_beta   90.00
_cell.angle_gamma   90.00
#
_symmetry.space_group_name_H-M   'P 1'
#
loop_
_entity.id
_entity.type
_entity.pdbx_description
1 polymer ?
#
loop_
_entity_poly.entity_id
_entity_poly.type
_entity_poly.pdbx_seq_one_letter_code
_entity_poly.pdbx_strand_id
1 'polypeptide(L)'
;LSLFTTVEFKKRCSRSSDCSPGYICCKYFFDHFCILDNPNICYFKGELIPVGRMVTQDDGCTECECQGHDSFLCINDGCFWPKPPKIIDCNYGGKLRENGSSFLSNDGCNKCWCSFGRVMCTLKACIKHPFNKKRLH
;
A
#
# COMPACT_ATOMS: atom_id res chain seq x y z
N LEU A 1 -1.89 25.99 19.99
CA LEU A 1 -1.18 26.14 18.69
C LEU A 1 -1.32 24.84 17.92
N SER A 2 -2.24 24.78 16.96
CA SER A 2 -2.31 23.67 16.00
C SER A 2 -1.75 24.18 14.69
N LEU A 3 -0.60 23.63 14.28
CA LEU A 3 0.09 23.93 13.04
C LEU A 3 -0.63 23.22 11.88
N PHE A 4 -1.85 23.66 11.55
CA PHE A 4 -2.34 23.45 10.21
C PHE A 4 -1.70 24.53 9.34
N THR A 5 -0.69 24.16 8.56
CA THR A 5 -0.17 24.99 7.47
C THR A 5 -1.33 25.33 6.56
N THR A 6 -1.91 26.52 6.74
CA THR A 6 -2.95 27.06 5.87
C THR A 6 -2.34 27.18 4.48
N VAL A 7 -2.78 26.35 3.54
CA VAL A 7 -2.48 26.54 2.12
C VAL A 7 -2.99 27.93 1.75
N GLU A 8 -2.08 28.86 1.45
CA GLU A 8 -2.45 30.20 0.99
C GLU A 8 -3.05 30.09 -0.41
N PHE A 9 -4.37 30.02 -0.50
CA PHE A 9 -5.09 30.01 -1.76
C PHE A 9 -4.96 31.38 -2.44
N LYS A 10 -4.16 31.47 -3.51
CA LYS A 10 -3.87 32.76 -4.16
C LYS A 10 -4.94 33.24 -5.14
N LYS A 11 -5.62 32.31 -5.84
CA LYS A 11 -6.56 32.65 -6.92
C LYS A 11 -7.45 31.44 -7.29
N ARG A 12 -8.73 31.66 -7.60
CA ARG A 12 -9.57 30.67 -8.30
C ARG A 12 -9.11 30.49 -9.75
N CYS A 13 -9.24 29.29 -10.28
CA CYS A 13 -8.83 28.96 -11.64
C CYS A 13 -9.83 28.02 -12.30
N SER A 14 -9.71 27.84 -13.61
CA SER A 14 -10.41 26.78 -14.36
C SER A 14 -9.44 25.85 -15.08
N ARG A 15 -8.24 26.35 -15.41
CA ARG A 15 -7.12 25.60 -16.00
C ARG A 15 -5.80 26.09 -15.42
N SER A 16 -4.75 25.26 -15.48
CA SER A 16 -3.42 25.62 -14.97
C SER A 16 -2.79 26.84 -15.66
N SER A 17 -3.23 27.15 -16.89
CA SER A 17 -2.86 28.38 -17.60
C SER A 17 -3.33 29.67 -16.93
N ASP A 18 -4.34 29.59 -16.04
CA ASP A 18 -4.90 30.75 -15.35
C ASP A 18 -4.06 31.16 -14.14
N CYS A 19 -3.09 30.31 -13.77
CA CYS A 19 -2.22 30.45 -12.61
C CYS A 19 -0.88 31.09 -12.99
N SER A 20 -0.23 31.70 -12.00
CA SER A 20 1.12 32.24 -12.17
C SER A 20 2.13 31.11 -12.46
N PRO A 21 3.26 31.40 -13.12
CA PRO A 21 4.32 30.42 -13.31
C PRO A 21 4.73 29.74 -11.99
N GLY A 22 4.85 28.41 -12.00
CA GLY A 22 5.11 27.60 -10.82
C GLY A 22 3.86 27.28 -9.98
N TYR A 23 2.66 27.52 -10.50
CA TYR A 23 1.39 27.13 -9.89
C TYR A 23 0.55 26.32 -10.86
N ILE A 24 -0.23 25.38 -10.33
CA ILE A 24 -1.17 24.55 -11.08
C ILE A 24 -2.59 24.71 -10.55
N CYS A 25 -3.58 24.48 -11.42
CA CYS A 25 -4.98 24.61 -11.05
C CYS A 25 -5.54 23.28 -10.54
N CYS A 26 -5.91 23.24 -9.26
CA CYS A 26 -6.25 21.99 -8.58
C CYS A 26 -7.64 22.07 -7.94
N LYS A 27 -8.34 20.92 -7.89
CA LYS A 27 -9.72 20.83 -7.40
C LYS A 27 -9.76 20.75 -5.88
N TYR A 28 -10.53 21.63 -5.28
CA TYR A 28 -10.77 21.73 -3.85
C TYR A 28 -12.27 21.70 -3.53
N PHE A 29 -12.73 20.56 -3.03
CA PHE A 29 -14.16 20.28 -2.83
C PHE A 29 -14.98 20.51 -4.11
N PHE A 30 -15.51 21.73 -4.28
CA PHE A 30 -16.33 22.17 -5.42
C PHE A 30 -15.66 23.22 -6.31
N ASP A 31 -14.59 23.86 -5.86
CA ASP A 31 -13.92 24.96 -6.56
C ASP A 31 -12.52 24.54 -7.01
N HIS A 32 -11.89 25.24 -7.96
CA HIS A 32 -10.47 25.06 -8.27
C HIS A 32 -9.64 26.27 -7.86
N PHE A 33 -8.43 26.04 -7.35
CA PHE A 33 -7.52 27.09 -6.91
C PHE A 33 -6.09 26.85 -7.41
N CYS A 34 -5.35 27.94 -7.60
CA CYS A 34 -3.93 27.90 -7.92
C CYS A 34 -3.12 27.55 -6.68
N ILE A 35 -2.42 26.42 -6.73
CA ILE A 35 -1.49 25.95 -5.68
C ILE A 35 -0.07 25.87 -6.23
N LEU A 36 0.93 25.92 -5.35
CA LEU A 36 2.34 25.81 -5.74
C LEU A 36 2.59 24.45 -6.39
N ASP A 37 3.17 24.47 -7.59
CA ASP A 37 3.61 23.27 -8.28
C ASP A 37 4.85 22.70 -7.58
N ASN A 38 4.77 21.45 -7.12
CA ASN A 38 5.85 20.80 -6.38
C ASN A 38 6.04 19.36 -6.87
N PRO A 39 7.23 18.99 -7.37
CA PRO A 39 7.49 17.66 -7.91
C PRO A 39 7.46 16.54 -6.87
N ASN A 40 7.47 16.86 -5.57
CA ASN A 40 7.57 15.89 -4.49
C ASN A 40 6.30 15.79 -3.63
N ILE A 41 5.29 16.59 -3.92
CA ILE A 41 4.09 16.72 -3.08
C ILE A 41 2.85 16.71 -3.96
N CYS A 42 1.82 16.03 -3.48
CA CYS A 42 0.45 16.14 -3.96
C CYS A 42 -0.45 16.67 -2.85
N TYR A 43 -1.58 17.25 -3.21
CA TYR A 43 -2.57 17.76 -2.30
C TYR A 43 -3.79 16.84 -2.27
N PHE A 44 -4.16 16.37 -1.09
CA PHE A 44 -5.32 15.50 -0.91
C PHE A 44 -6.09 15.89 0.35
N LYS A 45 -7.37 16.26 0.19
CA LYS A 45 -8.30 16.53 1.31
C LYS A 45 -7.79 17.52 2.38
N GLY A 46 -7.03 18.54 2.00
CA GLY A 46 -6.47 19.47 3.00
C GLY A 46 -5.00 19.21 3.35
N GLU A 47 -4.47 18.07 2.94
CA GLU A 47 -3.15 17.59 3.37
C GLU A 47 -2.15 17.54 2.22
N LEU A 48 -0.87 17.69 2.55
CA LEU A 48 0.26 17.54 1.65
C LEU A 48 0.80 16.11 1.73
N ILE A 49 0.69 15.37 0.65
CA ILE A 49 1.05 13.97 0.51
C ILE A 49 2.39 13.86 -0.23
N PRO A 50 3.45 13.31 0.39
CA PRO A 50 4.71 13.06 -0.30
C PRO A 50 4.58 12.05 -1.43
N VAL A 51 5.42 12.17 -2.46
CA VAL A 51 5.54 11.16 -3.54
C VAL A 51 5.73 9.74 -2.98
N GLY A 52 5.10 8.76 -3.63
CA GLY A 52 5.12 7.36 -3.25
C GLY A 52 4.18 7.00 -2.09
N ARG A 53 3.51 7.98 -1.47
CA ARG A 53 2.44 7.69 -0.51
C ARG A 53 1.14 7.34 -1.22
N MET A 54 0.44 6.40 -0.62
CA MET A 54 -0.89 5.96 -1.04
C MET A 54 -1.98 6.73 -0.28
N VAL A 55 -3.04 7.12 -0.98
CA VAL A 55 -4.29 7.62 -0.42
C VAL A 55 -5.47 6.81 -0.95
N THR A 56 -6.58 6.81 -0.21
CA THR A 56 -7.83 6.18 -0.63
C THR A 56 -8.86 7.26 -0.96
N GLN A 57 -9.45 7.18 -2.16
CA GLN A 57 -10.47 8.13 -2.60
C GLN A 57 -11.75 8.06 -1.75
N ASP A 58 -12.67 9.01 -1.99
CA ASP A 58 -13.97 9.11 -1.31
C ASP A 58 -14.88 7.89 -1.53
N ASP A 59 -14.64 7.14 -2.61
CA ASP A 59 -15.29 5.84 -2.84
C ASP A 59 -14.82 4.74 -1.87
N GLY A 60 -13.85 5.06 -1.00
CA GLY A 60 -13.27 4.19 0.02
C GLY A 60 -12.47 3.00 -0.55
N CYS A 61 -12.21 2.99 -1.85
CA CYS A 61 -11.70 1.82 -2.56
C CYS A 61 -10.52 2.16 -3.46
N THR A 62 -10.67 3.17 -4.31
CA THR A 62 -9.66 3.55 -5.30
C THR A 62 -8.41 4.01 -4.56
N GLU A 63 -7.32 3.28 -4.75
CA GLU A 63 -6.02 3.61 -4.17
C GLU A 63 -5.22 4.43 -5.17
N CYS A 64 -4.70 5.57 -4.72
CA CYS A 64 -3.93 6.47 -5.54
C CYS A 64 -2.56 6.71 -4.93
N GLU A 65 -1.51 6.54 -5.73
CA GLU A 65 -0.14 6.90 -5.37
C GLU A 65 0.17 8.32 -5.82
N CYS A 66 0.73 9.15 -4.94
CA CYS A 66 1.21 10.48 -5.31
C CYS A 66 2.45 10.38 -6.21
N GLN A 67 2.38 10.98 -7.39
CA GLN A 67 3.47 11.06 -8.39
C GLN A 67 4.17 12.42 -8.39
N GLY A 68 3.71 13.37 -7.56
CA GLY A 68 4.20 14.74 -7.52
C GLY A 68 3.47 15.61 -8.53
N HIS A 69 3.74 16.91 -8.53
CA HIS A 69 3.02 17.89 -9.36
C HIS A 69 1.49 17.82 -9.18
N ASP A 70 1.05 17.50 -7.97
CA ASP A 70 -0.36 17.19 -7.65
C ASP A 70 -1.02 16.14 -8.57
N SER A 71 -0.21 15.23 -9.13
CA SER A 71 -0.65 14.13 -9.98
C SER A 71 -0.71 12.84 -9.18
N PHE A 72 -1.78 12.07 -9.39
CA PHE A 72 -2.02 10.80 -8.74
C PHE A 72 -2.14 9.68 -9.77
N LEU A 73 -1.42 8.58 -9.55
CA LEU A 73 -1.64 7.34 -10.28
C LEU A 73 -2.63 6.48 -9.48
N CYS A 74 -3.85 6.37 -9.99
CA CYS A 74 -4.93 5.64 -9.31
C CYS A 74 -5.12 4.26 -9.91
N ILE A 75 -5.24 3.27 -9.04
CA ILE A 75 -5.54 1.88 -9.38
C ILE A 75 -6.97 1.59 -8.92
N ASN A 76 -7.83 1.24 -9.87
CA ASN A 76 -9.21 0.85 -9.62
C ASN A 76 -9.41 -0.60 -10.12
N ASP A 77 -8.82 -1.55 -9.39
CA ASP A 77 -8.86 -2.98 -9.70
C ASP A 77 -10.23 -3.64 -9.39
N GLY A 78 -11.31 -2.88 -9.53
CA GLY A 78 -12.67 -3.32 -9.27
C GLY A 78 -13.08 -3.07 -7.82
N CYS A 79 -13.79 -1.95 -7.60
CA CYS A 79 -14.45 -1.65 -6.34
C CYS A 79 -15.66 -2.55 -6.07
N PHE A 80 -15.40 -3.82 -5.78
CA PHE A 80 -16.36 -4.73 -5.18
C PHE A 80 -16.38 -4.51 -3.67
N TRP A 81 -17.49 -3.99 -3.15
CA TRP A 81 -17.70 -3.81 -1.71
C TRP A 81 -18.38 -5.06 -1.10
N PRO A 82 -17.89 -5.59 0.04
CA PRO A 82 -16.71 -5.15 0.80
C PRO A 82 -15.38 -5.55 0.13
N LYS A 83 -14.40 -4.64 0.18
CA LYS A 83 -13.05 -4.85 -0.37
C LYS A 83 -12.48 -6.16 0.18
N PRO A 84 -12.13 -7.15 -0.66
CA PRO A 84 -11.53 -8.37 -0.16
C PRO A 84 -10.20 -7.99 0.55
N PRO A 85 -9.91 -8.59 1.72
CA PRO A 85 -8.64 -8.34 2.39
C PRO A 85 -7.52 -8.67 1.40
N LYS A 86 -6.49 -7.82 1.32
CA LYS A 86 -5.36 -8.03 0.40
C LYS A 86 -4.74 -9.40 0.71
N ILE A 87 -5.05 -10.39 -0.12
CA ILE A 87 -4.53 -11.75 0.00
C ILE A 87 -3.10 -11.71 -0.51
N ILE A 88 -2.14 -11.69 0.40
CA ILE A 88 -0.71 -11.66 0.07
C ILE A 88 -0.15 -13.04 0.40
N ASP A 89 0.34 -13.72 -0.61
CA ASP A 89 1.07 -14.97 -0.48
C ASP A 89 2.42 -14.75 0.20
N CYS A 90 2.89 -15.75 0.92
CA CYS A 90 4.17 -15.70 1.60
C CYS A 90 5.26 -16.31 0.72
N ASN A 91 6.43 -15.68 0.67
CA ASN A 91 7.64 -16.34 0.17
C ASN A 91 8.33 -17.05 1.35
N TYR A 92 8.41 -18.37 1.28
CA TYR A 92 9.13 -19.18 2.25
C TYR A 92 10.14 -20.10 1.57
N GLY A 93 11.43 -19.87 1.83
CA GLY A 93 12.50 -20.69 1.24
C GLY A 93 12.52 -20.67 -0.29
N GLY A 94 12.14 -19.56 -0.91
CA GLY A 94 12.06 -19.40 -2.37
C GLY A 94 10.79 -19.98 -3.00
N LYS A 95 9.84 -20.50 -2.20
CA LYS A 95 8.55 -20.99 -2.68
C LYS A 95 7.41 -20.06 -2.26
N LEU A 96 6.51 -19.77 -3.20
CA LEU A 96 5.26 -19.09 -2.90
C LEU A 96 4.32 -20.03 -2.14
N ARG A 97 3.74 -19.52 -1.06
CA ARG A 97 2.80 -20.19 -0.18
C ARG A 97 1.53 -19.36 -0.12
N GLU A 98 0.42 -19.97 -0.51
CA GLU A 98 -0.89 -19.32 -0.49
C GLU A 98 -1.22 -18.80 0.91
N ASN A 99 -1.80 -17.60 0.98
CA ASN A 99 -2.32 -17.07 2.24
C ASN A 99 -3.32 -18.04 2.91
N GLY A 100 -3.17 -18.27 4.21
CA GLY A 100 -3.97 -19.25 4.97
C GLY A 100 -3.46 -20.69 4.87
N SER A 101 -2.50 -20.99 3.98
CA SER A 101 -1.92 -22.33 3.89
C SER A 101 -1.07 -22.65 5.11
N SER A 102 -1.14 -23.91 5.54
CA SER A 102 -0.24 -24.50 6.53
C SER A 102 0.71 -25.49 5.86
N PHE A 103 1.99 -25.43 6.18
CA PHE A 103 3.03 -26.27 5.57
C PHE A 103 4.11 -26.67 6.58
N LEU A 104 4.90 -27.68 6.24
CA LEU A 104 6.06 -28.09 7.02
C LEU A 104 7.24 -27.17 6.70
N SER A 105 7.94 -26.71 7.74
CA SER A 105 9.20 -25.97 7.66
C SER A 105 10.26 -26.77 6.89
N ASN A 106 11.25 -26.09 6.35
CA ASN A 106 12.38 -26.72 5.66
C ASN A 106 13.21 -27.64 6.56
N ASP A 107 13.08 -27.48 7.88
CA ASP A 107 13.69 -28.36 8.89
C ASP A 107 12.97 -29.72 9.06
N GLY A 108 11.78 -29.89 8.50
CA GLY A 108 10.99 -31.13 8.57
C GLY A 108 10.29 -31.39 9.91
N CYS A 109 10.37 -30.48 10.88
CA CYS A 109 9.84 -30.66 12.23
C CYS A 109 8.80 -29.60 12.60
N ASN A 110 9.04 -28.36 12.17
CA ASN A 110 8.19 -27.23 12.52
C ASN A 110 7.02 -27.09 11.55
N LYS A 111 5.84 -26.79 12.09
CA LYS A 111 4.67 -26.44 11.26
C LYS A 111 4.60 -24.94 11.14
N CYS A 112 4.47 -24.45 9.91
CA CYS A 112 4.34 -23.05 9.59
C CYS A 112 2.98 -22.77 8.94
N TRP A 113 2.54 -21.52 9.00
CA TRP A 113 1.39 -21.04 8.25
C TRP A 113 1.66 -19.64 7.69
N CYS A 114 1.09 -19.39 6.51
CA CYS A 114 1.14 -18.09 5.85
C CYS A 114 -0.05 -17.24 6.28
N SER A 115 0.20 -16.02 6.75
CA SER A 115 -0.84 -15.04 7.08
C SER A 115 -0.41 -13.66 6.60
N PHE A 116 -1.10 -13.14 5.58
CA PHE A 116 -0.91 -11.80 5.01
C PHE A 116 0.57 -11.47 4.72
N GLY A 117 1.24 -12.34 3.97
CA GLY A 117 2.66 -12.20 3.61
C GLY A 117 3.66 -12.53 4.73
N ARG A 118 3.20 -12.89 5.93
CA ARG A 118 4.06 -13.30 7.06
C ARG A 118 4.00 -14.81 7.28
N VAL A 119 5.16 -15.42 7.50
CA VAL A 119 5.27 -16.82 7.88
C VAL A 119 5.43 -16.91 9.39
N MET A 120 4.55 -17.67 10.03
CA MET A 120 4.64 -17.99 11.46
C MET A 120 4.88 -19.49 11.60
N CYS A 121 5.85 -19.89 12.41
CA CYS A 121 6.21 -21.29 12.61
C CYS A 121 6.16 -21.66 14.09
N THR A 122 5.90 -22.93 14.38
CA THR A 122 6.14 -23.50 15.71
C THR A 122 7.64 -23.49 16.05
N LEU A 123 7.96 -23.61 17.34
CA LEU A 123 9.33 -23.75 17.84
C LEU A 123 9.50 -25.13 18.49
N LYS A 124 9.75 -26.15 17.68
CA LYS A 124 10.09 -27.52 18.08
C LYS A 124 11.55 -27.81 17.77
N ALA A 125 12.24 -28.43 18.72
CA ALA A 125 13.58 -28.95 18.50
C ALA A 125 13.53 -30.14 17.52
N CYS A 126 14.33 -30.09 16.46
CA CYS A 126 14.44 -31.18 15.49
C CYS A 126 15.36 -32.27 16.05
N ILE A 127 14.82 -33.45 16.37
CA ILE A 127 15.63 -34.60 16.74
C ILE A 127 16.12 -35.28 15.45
N LYS A 128 17.40 -35.11 15.09
CA LYS A 128 18.04 -35.94 14.06
C LYS A 128 18.18 -37.35 14.63
N HIS A 129 17.24 -38.25 14.40
CA HIS A 129 17.41 -39.65 14.77
C HIS A 129 18.49 -40.31 13.89
N PRO A 130 19.59 -40.86 14.44
CA PRO A 130 20.60 -41.56 13.63
C PRO A 130 20.26 -43.03 13.32
N PHE A 131 18.98 -43.44 13.28
CA PHE A 131 18.64 -44.86 13.05
C PHE A 131 17.63 -45.05 11.91
N ASN A 132 18.18 -45.22 10.71
CA ASN A 132 17.48 -45.80 9.57
C ASN A 132 17.38 -47.32 9.77
N LYS A 133 16.38 -47.79 10.55
CA LYS A 133 15.99 -49.21 10.50
C LYS A 133 14.95 -49.38 9.40
N LYS A 134 15.38 -49.81 8.21
CA LYS A 134 14.50 -50.57 7.31
C LYS A 134 13.99 -51.78 8.10
N ARG A 135 12.70 -51.80 8.41
CA ARG A 135 12.02 -52.97 9.00
C ARG A 135 11.43 -53.77 7.84
N LEU A 136 11.91 -55.01 7.70
CA LEU A 136 11.41 -56.01 6.78
C LEU A 136 9.89 -56.18 6.94
N HIS A 137 9.19 -56.26 5.82
CA HIS A 137 8.04 -57.13 5.57
C HIS A 137 8.14 -57.63 4.14
#